data_AF-A0A920PVE1-F1
#
_entry.id   AF-A0A920PVE1-F1
#
_cell.length_a   1.000
_cell.length_b   1.000
_cell.length_c   1.000
_cell.angle_alpha   90.00
_cell.angle_beta   90.00
_cell.angle_gamma   90.00
#
_symmetry.space_group_name_H-M   'P 1'
#
loop_
_entity.id
_entity.type
_entity.pdbx_description
1 polymer ?
#
loop_
_entity_poly.entity_id
_entity_poly.type
_entity_poly.pdbx_seq_one_letter_code
_entity_poly.pdbx_strand_id
1 'polypeptide(L)' 'MWIEESQGERVNHARTDQFLDTEADTVGVSCPFCVQMMTEGIQSKGLDSEKEAKDVLEILADSLDL' A
#
# COMPACT_ATOMS: atom_id res chain seq x y z
N MET A 1 -13.72 -7.17 3.31
CA MET A 1 -14.03 -8.11 4.40
C MET A 1 -13.02 -7.81 5.50
N TRP A 2 -13.47 -7.36 6.66
CA TRP A 2 -12.59 -7.14 7.81
C TRP A 2 -12.30 -8.49 8.47
N ILE A 3 -11.02 -8.87 8.51
CA ILE A 3 -10.57 -10.05 9.24
C ILE A 3 -9.97 -9.51 10.54
N GLU A 4 -10.62 -9.78 11.66
CA GLU A 4 -9.99 -9.57 12.97
C GLU A 4 -8.84 -10.55 13.11
N GLU A 5 -7.63 -10.05 12.92
CA GLU A 5 -6.40 -10.79 13.20
C GLU A 5 -6.33 -11.01 14.72
N SER A 6 -6.71 -12.22 15.13
CA SER A 6 -6.89 -12.61 16.53
C SER A 6 -5.57 -12.87 17.27
N GLN A 7 -4.43 -12.93 16.55
CA GLN A 7 -3.09 -13.04 17.12
C GLN A 7 -2.05 -12.33 16.25
N GLY A 8 -1.38 -11.32 16.80
CA GLY A 8 -0.21 -10.67 16.20
C GLY A 8 -0.44 -9.24 15.71
N GLU A 9 0.59 -8.68 15.08
CA GLU A 9 0.52 -7.40 14.39
C GLU A 9 -0.35 -7.53 13.13
N ARG A 10 -1.15 -6.50 12.84
CA ARG A 10 -2.00 -6.54 11.65
C ARG A 10 -1.15 -6.55 10.38
N VAL A 11 -1.51 -7.39 9.42
CA VAL A 11 -0.75 -7.53 8.16
C VAL A 11 -0.59 -6.19 7.44
N ASN A 12 -1.58 -5.31 7.48
CA ASN A 12 -1.47 -4.00 6.84
C ASN A 12 -0.35 -3.14 7.45
N HIS A 13 -0.18 -3.14 8.78
CA HIS A 13 0.91 -2.41 9.45
C HIS A 13 2.27 -3.05 9.15
N ALA A 14 2.40 -4.36 9.29
CA ALA A 14 3.65 -5.07 9.02
C ALA A 14 4.12 -4.90 7.56
N ARG A 15 3.20 -4.92 6.59
CA ARG A 15 3.52 -4.67 5.17
C ARG A 15 3.84 -3.22 4.88
N THR A 16 3.21 -2.28 5.57
CA THR A 16 3.54 -0.86 5.47
C THR A 16 4.95 -0.60 5.97
N ASP A 17 5.35 -1.17 7.10
CA ASP A 17 6.70 -1.00 7.64
C ASP A 17 7.77 -1.58 6.68
N GLN A 18 7.53 -2.77 6.13
CA GLN A 18 8.39 -3.34 5.08
C GLN A 18 8.50 -2.47 3.84
N PHE A 19 7.41 -1.81 3.43
CA PHE A 19 7.42 -0.88 2.31
C PHE A 19 8.25 0.38 2.64
N LEU A 20 8.06 0.96 3.83
CA LEU A 20 8.79 2.15 4.27
C LEU A 20 10.30 1.88 4.37
N ASP A 21 10.72 0.69 4.78
CA ASP A 21 12.12 0.27 4.83
C ASP A 21 12.82 0.28 3.45
N THR A 22 12.06 0.24 2.35
CA THR A 22 12.63 0.32 0.98
C THR A 22 12.96 1.74 0.52
N GLU A 23 12.53 2.76 1.28
CA GLU A 23 12.59 4.18 0.94
C GLU A 23 11.82 4.59 -0.33
N ALA A 24 11.15 3.66 -1.02
CA ALA A 24 10.36 3.94 -2.22
C ALA A 24 9.15 4.84 -1.92
N ASP A 25 8.72 5.63 -2.90
CA ASP A 25 7.56 6.52 -2.78
C ASP A 25 6.24 5.84 -3.13
N THR A 26 6.30 4.82 -4.00
CA THR A 26 5.12 4.12 -4.51
C THR A 26 5.27 2.61 -4.31
N VAL A 27 4.25 1.95 -3.77
CA VAL A 27 4.11 0.49 -3.76
C VAL A 27 3.12 0.03 -4.83
N GLY A 28 3.59 -0.80 -5.76
CA GLY A 28 2.74 -1.42 -6.78
C GLY A 28 2.17 -2.75 -6.32
N VAL A 29 0.86 -2.96 -6.52
CA VAL A 29 0.16 -4.21 -6.21
C VAL A 29 -0.76 -4.63 -7.36
N SER A 30 -1.15 -5.91 -7.43
CA SER A 30 -2.02 -6.44 -8.50
C SER A 30 -3.36 -6.96 -7.98
N CYS A 31 -3.77 -6.49 -6.80
CA CYS A 31 -4.98 -6.94 -6.12
C CYS A 31 -5.69 -5.75 -5.49
N PRO A 32 -6.99 -5.52 -5.78
CA PRO A 32 -7.72 -4.35 -5.30
C PRO A 32 -7.82 -4.32 -3.76
N PHE A 33 -7.86 -5.47 -3.11
CA PHE A 33 -7.82 -5.54 -1.66
C PHE A 33 -6.47 -5.09 -1.09
N CYS A 34 -5.37 -5.44 -1.77
CA CYS A 34 -4.03 -5.03 -1.35
C CYS A 34 -3.83 -3.51 -1.52
N VAL A 35 -4.41 -2.90 -2.55
CA VAL A 35 -4.38 -1.43 -2.71
C VAL A 35 -4.99 -0.79 -1.47
N GLN A 36 -6.23 -1.15 -1.14
CA GLN A 36 -6.91 -0.59 0.02
C GLN A 36 -6.16 -0.86 1.33
N MET A 37 -5.66 -2.08 1.52
CA MET A 37 -4.88 -2.46 2.70
C MET A 37 -3.63 -1.58 2.87
N MET A 38 -2.86 -1.36 1.80
CA MET A 38 -1.66 -0.53 1.85
C MET A 38 -2.00 0.95 2.02
N THR A 39 -3.05 1.44 1.36
CA THR A 39 -3.53 2.81 1.53
C THR A 39 -3.93 3.10 2.98
N GLU A 40 -4.69 2.20 3.61
CA GLU A 40 -5.06 2.32 5.02
C GLU A 40 -3.83 2.25 5.94
N GLY A 41 -2.86 1.39 5.61
CA GLY A 41 -1.58 1.30 6.31
C GLY A 41 -0.76 2.59 6.25
N ILE A 42 -0.59 3.17 5.06
CA ILE A 42 0.09 4.46 4.84
C ILE A 42 -0.61 5.60 5.60
N GLN A 43 -1.93 5.69 5.49
CA GLN A 43 -2.74 6.68 6.22
C GLN A 43 -2.58 6.54 7.73
N SER A 44 -2.52 5.31 8.25
CA SER A 44 -2.32 5.08 9.69
C SER A 44 -0.96 5.58 10.21
N LYS A 45 0.03 5.73 9.33
CA LYS A 45 1.35 6.30 9.63
C LYS A 45 1.42 7.81 9.36
N GLY A 46 0.37 8.42 8.78
CA GLY A 46 0.31 9.84 8.45
C GLY A 46 1.21 10.24 7.27
N LEU A 47 1.46 9.30 6.34
CA LEU A 47 2.39 9.48 5.21
C LEU A 47 1.67 9.57 3.85
N ASP A 48 0.35 9.78 3.85
CA ASP A 48 -0.49 9.81 2.64
C ASP A 48 -0.18 10.97 1.67
N SER A 49 0.60 11.96 2.12
CA SER A 49 1.11 13.04 1.26
C SER A 49 2.46 12.74 0.58
N GLU A 50 3.17 11.70 1.03
CA GLU A 50 4.53 11.37 0.58
C GLU A 50 4.62 9.98 -0.05
N LYS A 51 3.74 9.05 0.37
CA LYS A 51 3.75 7.65 -0.03
C LYS A 51 2.41 7.26 -0.62
N GLU A 52 2.43 6.44 -1.67
CA GLU A 52 1.21 5.99 -2.35
C GLU A 52 1.22 4.48 -2.64
N ALA A 53 0.03 3.88 -2.69
CA ALA A 53 -0.19 2.52 -3.16
C ALA A 53 -1.00 2.55 -4.45
N LYS A 54 -0.51 1.88 -5.50
CA LYS A 54 -1.12 1.86 -6.83
C LYS A 54 -1.30 0.45 -7.35
N ASP A 55 -2.33 0.24 -8.17
CA ASP A 55 -2.39 -0.95 -8.99
C ASP A 55 -1.28 -0.91 -10.06
N VAL A 56 -0.69 -2.06 -10.36
CA VAL A 56 0.35 -2.18 -11.41
C VAL A 56 -0.13 -1.66 -12.78
N LEU A 57 -1.43 -1.72 -13.07
CA LEU A 57 -2.01 -1.16 -14.29
C LEU A 57 -2.08 0.37 -14.26
N GLU A 58 -2.24 0.99 -13.09
CA GLU A 58 -2.17 2.46 -12.95
C GLU A 58 -0.74 2.94 -13.19
N ILE A 59 0.26 2.24 -12.64
CA ILE A 59 1.67 2.54 -12.90
C ILE A 59 2.00 2.39 -14.38
N LEU A 60 1.48 1.35 -15.03
CA LEU A 60 1.63 1.19 -16.47
C LEU A 60 0.95 2.35 -17.22
N ALA A 61 -0.28 2.72 -16.85
CA ALA A 61 -0.99 3.82 -17.48
C ALA A 61 -0.24 5.16 -17.34
N ASP A 62 0.30 5.48 -16.16
CA ASP A 62 1.12 6.67 -15.91
C ASP A 62 2.39 6.70 -16.77
N SER A 63 2.94 5.53 -17.12
CA SER A 63 4.13 5.41 -17.98
C SER A 63 3.83 5.58 -19.48
N LEU A 64 2.56 5.51 -19.87
CA LEU A 64 2.12 5.74 -21.23
C LEU A 64 1.74 7.22 -21.34
N ASP A 65 2.42 7.98 -22.21
CA ASP A 65 2.09 9.40 -22.52
C ASP A 65 0.76 9.52 -23.29
N LEU A 66 -0.36 9.11 -22.67
CA LEU A 66 -1.72 9.16 -23.22
C LEU A 66 -2.45 10.45 -22.86
#